data_AF-A0A952TVS1-F1
#
_entry.id   AF-A0A952TVS1-F1
#
_cell.length_a   1.000
_cell.length_b   1.000
_cell.length_c   1.000
_cell.angle_alpha   90.00
_cell.angle_beta   90.00
_cell.angle_gamma   90.00
#
_symmetry.space_group_name_H-M   'P 1'
#
loop_
_entity.id
_entity.type
_entity.pdbx_description
1 polymer ?
#
loop_
_entity_poly.entity_id
_entity_poly.type
_entity_poly.pdbx_seq_one_letter_code
_entity_poly.pdbx_strand_id
1 'polypeptide(L)'
;MSSETIARESYYSLYRHNLTQYAVFSVLFAITIVIVFFTVLPFIQNTVVINYLEGNVKNKGEEISVSKDMPQKTVKTNYYTRWAIDIYEGSSQEARYWFNPILSLVFPISLFSFLITLMITSNLPIGIGLMRHKIEREILNILDSWHYKIFGNYSEDNNNVFIEKILAADTKDLLNYAEQWEIPPEDLRYFQRVLMWRQHNALVKIFSSWTSLKFYLRFYFTDQYSNLVLGLVYIGAAVLIIIIGMRGLKFIPSTQPSLVFFALGLEFSVLITYAFTVMYSRNDNENAAQTKSGHHEAPPLLAEEFGNNREVENLLRAFLTSNRKKN
;
A
#
# COMPACT_ATOMS: atom_id res chain seq x y z
N MET A 1 -23.07 18.47 -30.83
CA MET A 1 -22.26 17.38 -30.24
C MET A 1 -23.02 16.90 -29.03
N SER A 2 -23.45 15.63 -29.01
CA SER A 2 -24.25 15.09 -27.90
C SER A 2 -23.40 14.99 -26.62
N SER A 3 -23.98 15.25 -25.45
CA SER A 3 -23.32 15.11 -24.14
C SER A 3 -22.63 13.75 -23.99
N GLU A 4 -23.19 12.71 -24.60
CA GLU A 4 -22.65 11.35 -24.67
C GLU A 4 -21.24 11.25 -25.30
N THR A 5 -20.93 12.09 -26.30
CA THR A 5 -19.59 12.15 -26.92
C THR A 5 -18.56 12.85 -26.04
N ILE A 6 -18.97 13.87 -25.28
CA ILE A 6 -18.11 14.62 -24.35
C ILE A 6 -17.81 13.76 -23.10
N ALA A 7 -18.81 13.04 -22.60
CA ALA A 7 -18.68 12.09 -21.49
C ALA A 7 -17.66 10.99 -21.79
N ARG A 8 -17.79 10.36 -22.98
CA ARG A 8 -16.83 9.36 -23.47
C ARG A 8 -15.44 9.96 -23.69
N GLU A 9 -15.31 11.16 -24.26
CA GLU A 9 -14.02 11.82 -24.41
C GLU A 9 -13.35 12.13 -23.06
N SER A 10 -14.10 12.54 -22.05
CA SER A 10 -13.56 12.74 -20.69
C SER A 10 -13.03 11.42 -20.12
N TYR A 11 -13.80 10.33 -20.23
CA TYR A 11 -13.42 8.99 -19.79
C TYR A 11 -12.16 8.47 -20.52
N TYR A 12 -12.09 8.64 -21.84
CA TYR A 12 -10.92 8.26 -22.64
C TYR A 12 -9.69 9.15 -22.39
N SER A 13 -9.88 10.44 -22.08
CA SER A 13 -8.78 11.35 -21.71
C SER A 13 -8.18 10.99 -20.34
N LEU A 14 -9.01 10.50 -19.40
CA LEU A 14 -8.59 9.99 -18.10
C LEU A 14 -7.93 8.60 -18.18
N TYR A 15 -8.14 7.86 -19.28
CA TYR A 15 -7.47 6.58 -19.53
C TYR A 15 -6.05 6.75 -20.09
N ARG A 16 -5.74 7.86 -20.78
CA ARG A 16 -4.38 8.11 -21.30
C ARG A 16 -3.42 8.39 -20.15
N HIS A 17 -2.46 7.48 -19.97
CA HIS A 17 -1.34 7.68 -19.07
C HIS A 17 -0.57 8.94 -19.43
N ASN A 18 -0.60 9.95 -18.56
CA ASN A 18 0.23 11.12 -18.73
C ASN A 18 1.64 10.80 -18.20
N LEU A 19 2.60 10.65 -19.10
CA LEU A 19 4.02 10.39 -18.76
C LEU A 19 4.56 11.44 -17.77
N THR A 20 4.03 12.67 -17.83
CA THR A 20 4.32 13.75 -16.90
C THR A 20 3.95 13.42 -15.45
N GLN A 21 2.80 12.78 -15.22
CA GLN A 21 2.37 12.40 -13.86
C GLN A 21 3.30 11.37 -13.24
N TYR A 22 3.75 10.38 -14.04
CA TYR A 22 4.73 9.39 -13.59
C TYR A 22 6.09 10.04 -13.32
N ALA A 23 6.56 10.94 -14.21
CA ALA A 23 7.81 11.65 -14.01
C ALA A 23 7.79 12.48 -12.72
N VAL A 24 6.72 13.25 -12.49
CA VAL A 24 6.56 14.05 -11.27
C VAL A 24 6.48 13.17 -10.03
N PHE A 25 5.74 12.06 -10.08
CA PHE A 25 5.68 11.08 -8.99
C PHE A 25 7.07 10.53 -8.67
N SER A 26 7.84 10.09 -9.67
CA SER A 26 9.18 9.54 -9.48
C SER A 26 10.16 10.56 -8.91
N VAL A 27 10.10 11.82 -9.37
CA VAL A 27 10.94 12.90 -8.82
C VAL A 27 10.57 13.19 -7.37
N LEU A 28 9.28 13.30 -7.05
CA LEU A 28 8.80 13.50 -5.67
C LEU A 28 9.18 12.32 -4.76
N PHE A 29 9.11 11.09 -5.28
CA PHE A 29 9.51 9.90 -4.55
C PHE A 29 11.01 9.89 -4.25
N ALA A 30 11.85 10.24 -5.23
CA ALA A 30 13.29 10.36 -5.01
C ALA A 30 13.63 11.46 -3.98
N ILE A 31 12.97 12.62 -4.05
CA ILE A 31 13.16 13.72 -3.10
C ILE A 31 12.73 13.30 -1.69
N THR A 32 11.58 12.64 -1.55
CA THR A 32 11.08 12.19 -0.24
C THR A 32 11.97 11.12 0.37
N ILE A 33 12.52 10.19 -0.43
CA ILE A 33 13.56 9.24 0.04
C ILE A 33 14.73 9.98 0.66
N VAL A 34 15.27 10.98 -0.05
CA VAL A 34 16.40 11.76 0.45
C VAL A 34 16.05 12.47 1.75
N ILE A 35 14.89 13.13 1.82
CA ILE A 35 14.44 13.85 3.03
C ILE A 35 14.26 12.89 4.22
N VAL A 36 13.54 11.78 4.02
CA VAL A 36 13.30 10.79 5.08
C VAL A 36 14.63 10.19 5.53
N PHE A 37 15.51 9.85 4.60
CA PHE A 37 16.84 9.31 4.92
C PHE A 37 17.68 10.28 5.76
N PHE A 38 17.75 11.55 5.38
CA PHE A 38 18.46 12.57 6.17
C PHE A 38 17.81 12.87 7.52
N THR A 39 16.53 12.59 7.69
CA THR A 39 15.82 12.74 8.98
C THR A 39 16.05 11.53 9.89
N VAL A 40 16.04 10.32 9.32
CA VAL A 40 16.14 9.06 10.07
C VAL A 40 17.58 8.79 10.55
N LEU A 41 18.60 9.08 9.76
CA LEU A 41 20.00 8.86 10.17
C LEU A 41 20.41 9.56 11.49
N PRO A 42 20.22 10.89 11.65
CA PRO A 42 20.58 11.57 12.89
C PRO A 42 19.73 11.09 14.06
N PHE A 43 18.47 10.71 13.82
CA PHE A 43 17.62 10.10 14.83
C PHE A 43 18.20 8.77 15.34
N ILE A 44 18.62 7.87 14.45
CA ILE A 44 19.26 6.61 14.83
C ILE A 44 20.58 6.88 15.58
N GLN A 45 21.43 7.76 15.05
CA GLN A 45 22.72 8.04 15.67
C GLN A 45 22.57 8.61 17.09
N ASN A 46 21.77 9.67 17.26
CA ASN A 46 21.71 10.39 18.53
C ASN A 46 20.77 9.70 19.53
N THR A 47 19.58 9.31 19.11
CA THR A 47 18.57 8.77 20.02
C THR A 47 18.80 7.29 20.31
N VAL A 48 19.09 6.49 19.29
CA VAL A 48 19.22 5.04 19.47
C VAL A 48 20.62 4.67 19.93
N VAL A 49 21.66 5.16 19.26
CA VAL A 49 23.03 4.72 19.59
C VAL A 49 23.59 5.45 20.80
N ILE A 50 23.60 6.78 20.79
CA ILE A 50 24.23 7.55 21.87
C ILE A 50 23.41 7.47 23.16
N ASN A 51 22.10 7.74 23.10
CA ASN A 51 21.28 7.83 24.32
C ASN A 51 20.81 6.48 24.86
N TYR A 52 20.47 5.52 23.99
CA TYR A 52 19.88 4.25 24.44
C TYR A 52 20.91 3.13 24.59
N LEU A 53 21.90 3.06 23.70
CA LEU A 53 22.95 2.04 23.76
C LEU A 53 24.23 2.52 24.45
N GLU A 54 24.28 3.77 24.92
CA GLU A 54 25.49 4.41 25.48
C GLU A 54 26.72 4.20 24.58
N GLY A 55 26.48 4.20 23.26
CA GLY A 55 27.47 3.84 22.25
C GLY A 55 28.09 5.06 21.57
N ASN A 56 29.32 4.89 21.10
CA ASN A 56 30.03 5.88 20.30
C ASN A 56 29.98 5.51 18.81
N VAL A 57 29.61 6.48 17.96
CA VAL A 57 29.50 6.29 16.51
C VAL A 57 30.63 6.98 15.80
N LYS A 58 31.47 6.19 15.11
CA LYS A 58 32.55 6.69 14.26
C LYS A 58 32.14 6.53 12.80
N ASN A 59 31.89 7.65 12.14
CA ASN A 59 31.36 7.70 10.77
C ASN A 59 31.94 8.83 9.90
N LYS A 60 32.99 9.53 10.35
CA LYS A 60 33.55 10.74 9.71
C LYS A 60 34.73 10.48 8.76
N GLY A 61 34.94 9.25 8.30
CA GLY A 61 36.06 8.93 7.40
C GLY A 61 37.33 8.46 8.11
N GLU A 62 37.24 8.19 9.41
CA GLU A 62 38.29 7.62 10.24
C GLU A 62 38.63 6.19 9.80
N GLU A 63 39.92 5.83 9.85
CA GLU A 63 40.40 4.47 9.63
C GLU A 63 40.42 3.72 10.96
N ILE A 64 39.55 2.71 11.06
CA ILE A 64 39.32 2.01 12.32
C ILE A 64 39.49 0.52 12.08
N SER A 65 40.08 -0.18 13.05
CA SER A 65 40.25 -1.62 12.97
C SER A 65 38.89 -2.35 12.91
N VAL A 66 38.81 -3.38 12.06
CA VAL A 66 37.59 -4.17 11.84
C VAL A 66 37.12 -4.85 13.13
N SER A 67 38.06 -5.31 13.95
CA SER A 67 37.81 -5.83 15.29
C SER A 67 38.74 -5.15 16.31
N LYS A 68 38.31 -5.08 17.57
CA LYS A 68 39.20 -4.70 18.68
C LYS A 68 40.25 -5.80 18.93
N ASP A 69 39.94 -7.06 18.62
CA ASP A 69 40.80 -8.22 18.86
C ASP A 69 41.85 -8.47 17.76
N MET A 70 41.62 -7.94 16.55
CA MET A 70 42.53 -8.10 15.40
C MET A 70 42.79 -6.73 14.74
N PRO A 71 43.76 -5.95 15.23
CA PRO A 71 43.99 -4.57 14.78
C PRO A 71 44.58 -4.47 13.36
N GLN A 72 45.00 -5.58 12.74
CA GLN A 72 45.77 -5.56 11.48
C GLN A 72 44.96 -5.14 10.24
N LYS A 73 43.62 -5.19 10.29
CA LYS A 73 42.77 -4.79 9.16
C LYS A 73 42.00 -3.53 9.52
N THR A 74 42.37 -2.40 8.93
CA THR A 74 41.64 -1.13 9.07
C THR A 74 40.67 -0.95 7.91
N VAL A 75 39.53 -0.34 8.20
CA VAL A 75 38.53 0.04 7.20
C VAL A 75 38.15 1.49 7.42
N LYS A 76 38.08 2.24 6.32
CA LYS A 76 37.63 3.63 6.33
C LYS A 76 36.12 3.70 6.55
N THR A 77 35.71 4.50 7.52
CA THR A 77 34.29 4.76 7.81
C THR A 77 33.66 5.70 6.79
N ASN A 78 32.34 5.65 6.65
CA ASN A 78 31.57 6.52 5.78
C ASN A 78 30.18 6.73 6.38
N TYR A 79 29.74 7.98 6.45
CA TYR A 79 28.43 8.37 6.97
C TYR A 79 27.24 7.66 6.30
N TYR A 80 27.35 7.20 5.07
CA TYR A 80 26.21 6.59 4.37
C TYR A 80 26.23 5.06 4.36
N THR A 81 27.43 4.46 4.41
CA THR A 81 27.58 3.02 4.12
C THR A 81 28.30 2.23 5.19
N ARG A 82 29.09 2.89 6.07
CA ARG A 82 29.98 2.20 7.01
C ARG A 82 30.13 2.97 8.31
N TRP A 83 29.27 2.66 9.27
CA TRP A 83 29.38 3.15 10.64
C TRP A 83 30.09 2.10 11.49
N ALA A 84 31.11 2.53 12.23
CA ALA A 84 31.66 1.75 13.34
C ALA A 84 30.96 2.22 14.61
N ILE A 85 30.20 1.32 15.24
CA ILE A 85 29.47 1.56 16.47
C ILE A 85 30.18 0.79 17.57
N ASP A 86 30.79 1.52 18.50
CA ASP A 86 31.42 0.97 19.69
C ASP A 86 30.40 1.06 20.84
N ILE A 87 30.00 -0.08 21.41
CA ILE A 87 29.02 -0.13 22.50
C ILE A 87 29.73 -0.55 23.78
N TYR A 88 29.29 0.02 24.92
CA TYR A 88 29.82 -0.27 26.26
C TYR A 88 31.33 -0.01 26.41
N GLU A 89 31.83 1.10 25.85
CA GLU A 89 33.22 1.55 26.03
C GLU A 89 33.54 1.65 27.54
N GLY A 90 34.61 0.97 27.98
CA GLY A 90 35.04 0.89 29.38
C GLY A 90 34.55 -0.33 30.16
N SER A 91 33.77 -1.23 29.55
CA SER A 91 33.24 -2.44 30.21
C SER A 91 33.96 -3.73 29.79
N SER A 92 33.70 -4.84 30.50
CA SER A 92 34.19 -6.18 30.11
C SER A 92 33.50 -6.77 28.87
N GLN A 93 32.48 -6.09 28.33
CA GLN A 93 31.68 -6.53 27.17
C GLN A 93 31.76 -5.57 25.98
N GLU A 94 32.88 -4.86 25.84
CA GLU A 94 33.10 -3.98 24.69
C GLU A 94 32.96 -4.73 23.36
N ALA A 95 32.08 -4.23 22.49
CA ALA A 95 31.86 -4.79 21.16
C ALA A 95 31.82 -3.69 20.10
N ARG A 96 32.41 -3.98 18.94
CA ARG A 96 32.35 -3.12 17.75
C ARG A 96 31.43 -3.72 16.70
N TYR A 97 30.43 -2.96 16.30
CA TYR A 97 29.49 -3.32 15.23
C TYR A 97 29.68 -2.44 14.00
N TRP A 98 29.60 -3.07 12.82
CA TRP A 98 29.63 -2.40 11.53
C TRP A 98 28.22 -2.34 10.96
N PHE A 99 27.69 -1.13 10.91
CA PHE A 99 26.36 -0.85 10.41
C PHE A 99 26.43 -0.14 9.06
N ASN A 100 25.66 -0.61 8.08
CA ASN A 100 25.48 0.00 6.78
C ASN A 100 24.07 0.60 6.71
N PRO A 101 23.92 1.92 6.90
CA PRO A 101 22.61 2.55 6.95
C PRO A 101 21.79 2.41 5.66
N ILE A 102 22.41 2.62 4.49
CA ILE A 102 21.71 2.47 3.20
C ILE A 102 21.15 1.05 3.07
N LEU A 103 21.99 0.03 3.26
CA LEU A 103 21.57 -1.35 3.13
C LEU A 103 20.47 -1.70 4.14
N SER A 104 20.66 -1.31 5.40
CA SER A 104 19.76 -1.75 6.48
C SER A 104 18.39 -1.07 6.44
N LEU A 105 18.31 0.16 5.92
CA LEU A 105 17.11 0.99 6.01
C LEU A 105 16.39 1.19 4.67
N VAL A 106 16.87 0.59 3.58
CA VAL A 106 16.33 0.80 2.23
C VAL A 106 14.82 0.53 2.14
N PHE A 107 14.33 -0.59 2.68
CA PHE A 107 12.92 -0.96 2.59
C PHE A 107 12.02 -0.08 3.47
N PRO A 108 12.30 0.10 4.78
CA PRO A 108 11.49 1.00 5.60
C PRO A 108 11.45 2.43 5.05
N ILE A 109 12.58 2.98 4.64
CA ILE A 109 12.66 4.34 4.10
C ILE A 109 11.88 4.44 2.78
N SER A 110 12.03 3.45 1.89
CA SER A 110 11.26 3.39 0.64
C SER A 110 9.75 3.33 0.93
N LEU A 111 9.30 2.52 1.89
CA LEU A 111 7.89 2.42 2.26
C LEU A 111 7.33 3.74 2.78
N PHE A 112 7.99 4.37 3.76
CA PHE A 112 7.51 5.63 4.32
C PHE A 112 7.54 6.76 3.29
N SER A 113 8.58 6.81 2.45
CA SER A 113 8.69 7.80 1.37
C SER A 113 7.59 7.59 0.33
N PHE A 114 7.23 6.35 0.04
CA PHE A 114 6.14 6.02 -0.88
C PHE A 114 4.80 6.49 -0.32
N LEU A 115 4.52 6.23 0.96
CA LEU A 115 3.30 6.69 1.62
C LEU A 115 3.20 8.22 1.64
N ILE A 116 4.29 8.91 1.96
CA ILE A 116 4.35 10.38 1.92
C ILE A 116 4.12 10.89 0.49
N THR A 117 4.73 10.26 -0.52
CA THR A 117 4.55 10.64 -1.92
C THR A 117 3.11 10.45 -2.39
N LEU A 118 2.45 9.36 -1.99
CA LEU A 118 1.02 9.15 -2.26
C LEU A 118 0.16 10.26 -1.64
N MET A 119 0.47 10.70 -0.41
CA MET A 119 -0.23 11.83 0.20
C MET A 119 -0.02 13.14 -0.57
N ILE A 120 1.23 13.47 -0.89
CA ILE A 120 1.55 14.70 -1.63
C ILE A 120 0.85 14.70 -2.98
N THR A 121 0.94 13.60 -3.72
CA THR A 121 0.39 13.49 -5.08
C THR A 121 -1.13 13.38 -5.13
N SER A 122 -1.79 13.05 -4.02
CA SER A 122 -3.25 13.13 -3.89
C SER A 122 -3.76 14.58 -3.83
N ASN A 123 -2.93 15.50 -3.33
CA ASN A 123 -3.27 16.92 -3.21
C ASN A 123 -2.99 17.76 -4.45
N LEU A 124 -2.15 17.24 -5.35
CA LEU A 124 -1.80 17.96 -6.57
C LEU A 124 -3.00 18.08 -7.53
N PRO A 125 -3.00 19.06 -8.44
CA PRO A 125 -4.01 19.16 -9.50
C PRO A 125 -4.03 17.91 -10.38
N ILE A 126 -5.20 17.59 -10.97
CA ILE A 126 -5.45 16.37 -11.75
C ILE A 126 -4.40 16.18 -12.87
N GLY A 127 -3.96 17.26 -13.53
CA GLY A 127 -2.97 17.18 -14.60
C GLY A 127 -1.58 16.70 -14.17
N ILE A 128 -1.22 16.85 -12.88
CA ILE A 128 0.13 16.61 -12.36
C ILE A 128 0.15 15.48 -11.33
N GLY A 129 -0.86 15.40 -10.47
CA GLY A 129 -0.96 14.41 -9.40
C GLY A 129 -1.39 13.05 -9.90
N LEU A 130 -0.46 12.08 -9.91
CA LEU A 130 -0.76 10.70 -10.30
C LEU A 130 -1.86 10.08 -9.42
N MET A 131 -1.74 10.25 -8.10
CA MET A 131 -2.72 9.69 -7.16
C MET A 131 -4.07 10.42 -7.26
N ARG A 132 -4.04 11.75 -7.40
CA ARG A 132 -5.25 12.55 -7.66
C ARG A 132 -6.00 12.05 -8.89
N HIS A 133 -5.29 11.84 -10.00
CA HIS A 133 -5.85 11.34 -11.25
C HIS A 133 -6.49 9.97 -11.08
N LYS A 134 -5.80 9.04 -10.41
CA LYS A 134 -6.33 7.71 -10.11
C LYS A 134 -7.58 7.75 -9.25
N ILE A 135 -7.61 8.58 -8.20
CA ILE A 135 -8.79 8.73 -7.35
C ILE A 135 -10.00 9.24 -8.16
N GLU A 136 -9.81 10.28 -8.97
CA GLU A 136 -10.90 10.84 -9.80
C GLU A 136 -11.42 9.82 -10.82
N ARG A 137 -10.53 9.04 -11.44
CA ARG A 137 -10.92 7.94 -12.31
C ARG A 137 -11.81 6.92 -11.59
N GLU A 138 -11.43 6.53 -10.37
CA GLU A 138 -12.26 5.57 -9.62
C GLU A 138 -13.59 6.18 -9.14
N ILE A 139 -13.63 7.47 -8.78
CA ILE A 139 -14.90 8.16 -8.46
C ILE A 139 -15.85 8.07 -9.66
N LEU A 140 -15.36 8.35 -10.87
CA LEU A 140 -16.16 8.28 -12.10
C LEU A 140 -16.59 6.85 -12.41
N ASN A 141 -15.68 5.87 -12.33
CA ASN A 141 -16.00 4.46 -12.55
C ASN A 141 -17.13 3.97 -11.62
N ILE A 142 -17.07 4.32 -10.33
CA ILE A 142 -18.08 3.93 -9.34
C ILE A 142 -19.40 4.66 -9.60
N LEU A 143 -19.33 5.96 -9.87
CA LEU A 143 -20.50 6.76 -10.21
C LEU A 143 -21.23 6.17 -11.42
N ASP A 144 -20.50 5.86 -12.49
CA ASP A 144 -21.05 5.28 -13.71
C ASP A 144 -21.60 3.88 -13.47
N SER A 145 -20.91 3.05 -12.69
CA SER A 145 -21.38 1.72 -12.32
C SER A 145 -22.69 1.77 -11.53
N TRP A 146 -22.81 2.69 -10.56
CA TRP A 146 -24.02 2.84 -9.75
C TRP A 146 -25.14 3.48 -10.56
N HIS A 147 -24.83 4.47 -11.39
CA HIS A 147 -25.81 5.11 -12.27
C HIS A 147 -26.44 4.09 -13.23
N TYR A 148 -25.60 3.27 -13.87
CA TYR A 148 -26.07 2.21 -14.75
C TYR A 148 -26.94 1.19 -13.99
N LYS A 149 -26.55 0.80 -12.76
CA LYS A 149 -27.34 -0.12 -11.92
C LYS A 149 -28.72 0.45 -11.57
N ILE A 150 -28.82 1.75 -11.30
CA ILE A 150 -30.07 2.39 -10.83
C ILE A 150 -31.00 2.78 -11.98
N PHE A 151 -30.46 3.36 -13.06
CA PHE A 151 -31.25 4.00 -14.12
C PHE A 151 -31.23 3.26 -15.46
N GLY A 152 -30.33 2.28 -15.65
CA GLY A 152 -30.21 1.48 -16.87
C GLY A 152 -29.70 2.23 -18.12
N ASN A 153 -29.56 3.56 -18.06
CA ASN A 153 -29.11 4.42 -19.15
C ASN A 153 -28.03 5.40 -18.65
N TYR A 154 -27.16 5.86 -19.55
CA TYR A 154 -26.15 6.88 -19.25
C TYR A 154 -26.72 8.30 -19.49
N SER A 155 -26.66 9.18 -18.49
CA SER A 155 -26.96 10.61 -18.64
C SER A 155 -26.14 11.47 -17.67
N GLU A 156 -25.31 12.39 -18.18
CA GLU A 156 -24.49 13.30 -17.37
C GLU A 156 -25.33 14.24 -16.49
N ASP A 157 -26.48 14.71 -16.98
CA ASP A 157 -27.37 15.58 -16.20
C ASP A 157 -27.90 14.86 -14.96
N ASN A 158 -28.14 13.55 -15.07
CA ASN A 158 -28.57 12.75 -13.94
C ASN A 158 -27.43 12.45 -12.95
N ASN A 159 -26.18 12.40 -13.41
CA ASN A 159 -25.00 12.21 -12.55
C ASN A 159 -24.82 13.38 -11.57
N ASN A 160 -25.02 14.62 -12.03
CA ASN A 160 -24.93 15.81 -11.17
C ASN A 160 -26.03 15.82 -10.12
N VAL A 161 -27.27 15.51 -10.50
CA VAL A 161 -28.41 15.38 -9.56
C VAL A 161 -28.15 14.28 -8.52
N PHE A 162 -27.54 13.16 -8.94
CA PHE A 162 -27.19 12.07 -8.04
C PHE A 162 -26.09 12.47 -7.03
N ILE A 163 -25.05 13.17 -7.51
CA ILE A 163 -23.99 13.71 -6.66
C ILE A 163 -24.56 14.70 -5.64
N GLU A 164 -25.43 15.62 -6.07
CA GLU A 164 -26.07 16.60 -5.19
C GLU A 164 -26.92 15.93 -4.12
N LYS A 165 -27.71 14.91 -4.49
CA LYS A 165 -28.49 14.11 -3.53
C LYS A 165 -27.62 13.44 -2.47
N ILE A 166 -26.49 12.84 -2.87
CA ILE A 166 -25.57 12.18 -1.93
C ILE A 166 -24.89 13.20 -1.01
N LEU A 167 -24.50 14.35 -1.55
CA LEU A 167 -23.83 15.40 -0.77
C LEU A 167 -24.75 16.06 0.26
N ALA A 168 -26.02 16.24 -0.08
CA ALA A 168 -27.02 16.84 0.80
C ALA A 168 -27.65 15.85 1.80
N ALA A 169 -27.41 14.54 1.64
CA ALA A 169 -28.02 13.51 2.46
C ALA A 169 -27.46 13.44 3.88
N ASP A 170 -28.35 13.37 4.86
CA ASP A 170 -28.00 13.02 6.24
C ASP A 170 -27.71 11.51 6.39
N THR A 171 -27.20 11.11 7.55
CA THR A 171 -26.87 9.71 7.84
C THR A 171 -28.04 8.74 7.67
N LYS A 172 -29.27 9.21 7.94
CA LYS A 172 -30.50 8.44 7.75
C LYS A 172 -30.89 8.35 6.28
N ASP A 173 -30.78 9.44 5.54
CA ASP A 173 -31.10 9.47 4.12
C ASP A 173 -30.13 8.60 3.31
N LEU A 174 -28.85 8.62 3.67
CA LEU A 174 -27.85 7.71 3.10
C LEU A 174 -28.20 6.24 3.34
N LEU A 175 -28.73 5.88 4.52
CA LEU A 175 -29.14 4.50 4.77
C LEU A 175 -30.35 4.12 3.90
N ASN A 176 -31.33 5.02 3.76
CA ASN A 176 -32.49 4.81 2.89
C ASN A 176 -32.06 4.66 1.42
N TYR A 177 -31.11 5.48 0.95
CA TYR A 177 -30.56 5.38 -0.40
C TYR A 177 -29.74 4.10 -0.60
N ALA A 178 -28.95 3.70 0.40
CA ALA A 178 -28.21 2.44 0.37
C ALA A 178 -29.15 1.23 0.23
N GLU A 179 -30.26 1.24 0.95
CA GLU A 179 -31.31 0.21 0.84
C GLU A 179 -32.00 0.25 -0.53
N GLN A 180 -32.42 1.44 -0.99
CA GLN A 180 -33.12 1.61 -2.26
C GLN A 180 -32.25 1.22 -3.47
N TRP A 181 -30.95 1.52 -3.43
CA TRP A 181 -30.02 1.27 -4.54
C TRP A 181 -29.29 -0.07 -4.43
N GLU A 182 -29.56 -0.84 -3.38
CA GLU A 182 -28.86 -2.10 -3.06
C GLU A 182 -27.33 -1.91 -3.04
N ILE A 183 -26.87 -0.85 -2.37
CA ILE A 183 -25.45 -0.51 -2.19
C ILE A 183 -25.11 -0.65 -0.70
N PRO A 184 -23.96 -1.22 -0.32
CA PRO A 184 -23.55 -1.27 1.07
C PRO A 184 -23.51 0.15 1.69
N PRO A 185 -24.14 0.37 2.86
CA PRO A 185 -24.25 1.72 3.44
C PRO A 185 -22.88 2.34 3.76
N GLU A 186 -21.88 1.51 4.08
CA GLU A 186 -20.52 1.98 4.29
C GLU A 186 -19.87 2.47 3.00
N ASP A 187 -20.08 1.79 1.86
CA ASP A 187 -19.55 2.24 0.56
C ASP A 187 -20.12 3.60 0.16
N LEU A 188 -21.42 3.82 0.39
CA LEU A 188 -22.06 5.10 0.11
C LEU A 188 -21.52 6.23 1.01
N ARG A 189 -21.23 5.94 2.29
CA ARG A 189 -20.57 6.87 3.21
C ARG A 189 -19.15 7.22 2.77
N TYR A 190 -18.35 6.24 2.34
CA TYR A 190 -17.01 6.49 1.80
C TYR A 190 -17.08 7.35 0.54
N PHE A 191 -18.04 7.08 -0.34
CA PHE A 191 -18.27 7.87 -1.54
C PHE A 191 -18.66 9.32 -1.24
N GLN A 192 -19.61 9.54 -0.32
CA GLN A 192 -19.99 10.90 0.12
C GLN A 192 -18.80 11.69 0.65
N ARG A 193 -17.99 11.09 1.55
CA ARG A 193 -16.81 11.75 2.13
C ARG A 193 -15.78 12.15 1.07
N VAL A 194 -15.64 11.36 0.01
CA VAL A 194 -14.73 11.67 -1.09
C VAL A 194 -15.28 12.75 -2.01
N LEU A 195 -16.59 12.78 -2.24
CA LEU A 195 -17.23 13.89 -2.96
C LEU A 195 -17.07 15.21 -2.19
N MET A 196 -17.23 15.19 -0.85
CA MET A 196 -16.95 16.36 0.00
C MET A 196 -15.47 16.79 -0.10
N TRP A 197 -14.54 15.84 -0.01
CA TRP A 197 -13.11 16.11 -0.23
C TRP A 197 -12.82 16.73 -1.60
N ARG A 198 -13.54 16.30 -2.65
CA ARG A 198 -13.40 16.85 -4.00
C ARG A 198 -13.72 18.35 -4.04
N GLN A 199 -14.76 18.78 -3.31
CA GLN A 199 -15.25 20.16 -3.24
C GLN A 199 -14.46 21.08 -2.29
N HIS A 200 -13.67 20.52 -1.38
CA HIS A 200 -12.90 21.30 -0.41
C HIS A 200 -11.80 22.16 -1.06
N ASN A 201 -11.57 23.34 -0.46
CA ASN A 201 -10.43 24.21 -0.76
C ASN A 201 -9.09 23.49 -0.54
N ALA A 202 -8.05 23.92 -1.27
CA ALA A 202 -6.74 23.25 -1.31
C ALA A 202 -6.10 23.00 0.07
N LEU A 203 -6.27 23.92 1.04
CA LEU A 203 -5.71 23.77 2.39
C LEU A 203 -6.42 22.68 3.21
N VAL A 204 -7.75 22.59 3.12
CA VAL A 204 -8.53 21.55 3.81
C VAL A 204 -8.29 20.17 3.17
N LYS A 205 -8.00 20.16 1.86
CA LYS A 205 -7.67 18.96 1.09
C LYS A 205 -6.43 18.23 1.63
N ILE A 206 -5.42 18.98 2.08
CA ILE A 206 -4.18 18.43 2.64
C ILE A 206 -4.47 17.63 3.92
N PHE A 207 -5.25 18.18 4.86
CA PHE A 207 -5.60 17.47 6.09
C PHE A 207 -6.56 16.29 5.86
N SER A 208 -7.38 16.35 4.82
CA SER A 208 -8.36 15.31 4.47
C SER A 208 -7.88 14.33 3.40
N SER A 209 -6.61 14.36 3.02
CA SER A 209 -6.03 13.47 2.00
C SER A 209 -6.13 12.00 2.35
N TRP A 210 -6.09 11.68 3.65
CA TRP A 210 -6.29 10.32 4.14
C TRP A 210 -7.63 9.73 3.69
N THR A 211 -8.69 10.52 3.66
CA THR A 211 -10.03 10.10 3.21
C THR A 211 -10.02 9.67 1.74
N SER A 212 -9.35 10.43 0.89
CA SER A 212 -9.25 10.14 -0.55
C SER A 212 -8.40 8.89 -0.84
N LEU A 213 -7.30 8.71 -0.08
CA LEU A 213 -6.46 7.53 -0.23
C LEU A 213 -7.19 6.27 0.26
N LYS A 214 -7.88 6.36 1.39
CA LYS A 214 -8.71 5.27 1.93
C LYS A 214 -9.72 4.76 0.92
N PHE A 215 -10.37 5.67 0.21
CA PHE A 215 -11.30 5.32 -0.84
C PHE A 215 -10.64 4.56 -1.99
N TYR A 216 -9.53 5.07 -2.52
CA TYR A 216 -8.80 4.34 -3.57
C TYR A 216 -8.30 2.98 -3.10
N LEU A 217 -7.84 2.89 -1.84
CA LEU A 217 -7.40 1.64 -1.26
C LEU A 217 -8.55 0.61 -1.25
N ARG A 218 -9.71 1.00 -0.71
CA ARG A 218 -10.89 0.13 -0.56
C ARG A 218 -11.55 -0.29 -1.88
N PHE A 219 -11.62 0.60 -2.86
CA PHE A 219 -12.42 0.37 -4.07
C PHE A 219 -11.62 -0.17 -5.26
N TYR A 220 -10.29 -0.09 -5.23
CA TYR A 220 -9.46 -0.52 -6.36
C TYR A 220 -8.22 -1.30 -5.93
N PHE A 221 -7.44 -0.77 -4.98
CA PHE A 221 -6.15 -1.37 -4.65
C PHE A 221 -6.29 -2.76 -4.02
N THR A 222 -7.20 -2.92 -3.05
CA THR A 222 -7.42 -4.20 -2.36
C THR A 222 -7.92 -5.26 -3.32
N ASP A 223 -8.91 -4.94 -4.15
CA ASP A 223 -9.51 -5.89 -5.08
C ASP A 223 -8.50 -6.36 -6.13
N GLN A 224 -7.65 -5.45 -6.64
CA GLN A 224 -6.71 -5.78 -7.71
C GLN A 224 -5.39 -6.40 -7.23
N TYR A 225 -4.88 -6.00 -6.05
CA TYR A 225 -3.52 -6.32 -5.61
C TYR A 225 -3.45 -7.20 -4.35
N SER A 226 -4.58 -7.60 -3.74
CA SER A 226 -4.56 -8.43 -2.52
C SER A 226 -3.70 -9.70 -2.66
N ASN A 227 -3.91 -10.46 -3.74
CA ASN A 227 -3.15 -11.69 -3.99
C ASN A 227 -1.65 -11.43 -4.21
N LEU A 228 -1.30 -10.31 -4.85
CA LEU A 228 0.10 -9.93 -5.06
C LEU A 228 0.77 -9.57 -3.73
N VAL A 229 0.10 -8.79 -2.90
CA VAL A 229 0.61 -8.40 -1.57
C VAL A 229 0.79 -9.64 -0.70
N LEU A 230 -0.16 -10.57 -0.70
CA LEU A 230 -0.06 -11.85 0.00
C LEU A 230 1.15 -12.67 -0.50
N GLY A 231 1.35 -12.75 -1.82
CA GLY A 231 2.52 -13.39 -2.42
C GLY A 231 3.84 -12.75 -1.96
N LEU A 232 3.90 -11.41 -1.88
CA LEU A 232 5.07 -10.69 -1.35
C LEU A 232 5.34 -11.03 0.12
N VAL A 233 4.31 -11.22 0.95
CA VAL A 233 4.47 -11.64 2.36
C VAL A 233 5.18 -12.99 2.44
N TYR A 234 4.74 -13.97 1.66
CA TYR A 234 5.37 -15.29 1.64
C TYR A 234 6.82 -15.24 1.14
N ILE A 235 7.10 -14.45 0.10
CA ILE A 235 8.48 -14.23 -0.38
C ILE A 235 9.33 -13.56 0.70
N GLY A 236 8.80 -12.53 1.37
CA GLY A 236 9.49 -11.82 2.44
C GLY A 236 9.82 -12.73 3.62
N ALA A 237 8.87 -13.57 4.03
CA ALA A 237 9.08 -14.57 5.07
C ALA A 237 10.18 -15.59 4.68
N ALA A 238 10.19 -16.06 3.43
CA ALA A 238 11.24 -16.97 2.94
C ALA A 238 12.63 -16.30 2.99
N VAL A 239 12.75 -15.04 2.55
CA VAL A 239 14.00 -14.28 2.60
C VAL A 239 14.48 -14.10 4.04
N LEU A 240 13.58 -13.81 4.98
CA LEU A 240 13.90 -13.69 6.40
C LEU A 240 14.47 -14.99 6.97
N ILE A 241 13.79 -16.12 6.73
CA ILE A 241 14.23 -17.44 7.20
C ILE A 241 15.62 -17.76 6.69
N ILE A 242 15.90 -17.49 5.40
CA ILE A 242 17.21 -17.72 4.79
C ILE A 242 18.28 -16.86 5.47
N ILE A 243 18.03 -15.56 5.68
CA ILE A 243 19.02 -14.64 6.25
C ILE A 243 19.29 -14.94 7.73
N ILE A 244 18.24 -15.22 8.52
CA ILE A 244 18.39 -15.66 9.91
C ILE A 244 19.09 -17.02 9.97
N GLY A 245 18.76 -17.95 9.07
CA GLY A 245 19.41 -19.24 8.94
C GLY A 245 20.92 -19.10 8.65
N MET A 246 21.29 -18.27 7.67
CA MET A 246 22.70 -17.98 7.36
C MET A 246 23.45 -17.36 8.54
N ARG A 247 22.79 -16.51 9.34
CA ARG A 247 23.36 -15.97 10.58
C ARG A 247 23.56 -17.07 11.63
N GLY A 248 22.58 -17.96 11.80
CA GLY A 248 22.65 -19.10 12.72
C GLY A 248 23.79 -20.07 12.37
N LEU A 249 24.05 -20.26 11.08
CA LEU A 249 25.19 -21.05 10.56
C LEU A 249 26.54 -20.31 10.64
N LYS A 250 26.59 -19.12 11.26
CA LYS A 250 27.78 -18.26 11.41
C LYS A 250 28.44 -17.82 10.09
N PHE A 251 27.74 -17.89 8.95
CA PHE A 251 28.24 -17.33 7.69
C PHE A 251 28.25 -15.79 7.71
N ILE A 252 27.36 -15.18 8.50
CA ILE A 252 27.32 -13.73 8.73
C ILE A 252 27.89 -13.45 10.12
N PRO A 253 28.99 -12.67 10.24
CA PRO A 253 29.59 -12.37 11.52
C PRO A 253 28.65 -11.52 12.38
N SER A 254 28.62 -11.77 13.70
CA SER A 254 27.79 -11.03 14.65
C SER A 254 28.11 -9.54 14.70
N THR A 255 29.35 -9.16 14.33
CA THR A 255 29.82 -7.77 14.23
C THR A 255 29.26 -7.02 13.01
N GLN A 256 28.55 -7.68 12.09
CA GLN A 256 27.95 -7.04 10.90
C GLN A 256 26.44 -7.29 10.82
N PRO A 257 25.62 -6.65 11.68
CA PRO A 257 24.17 -6.91 11.74
C PRO A 257 23.37 -6.34 10.56
N SER A 258 24.00 -5.62 9.63
CA SER A 258 23.32 -4.88 8.55
C SER A 258 22.40 -5.75 7.68
N LEU A 259 22.81 -6.98 7.35
CA LEU A 259 21.99 -7.89 6.55
C LEU A 259 20.75 -8.37 7.31
N VAL A 260 20.86 -8.51 8.63
CA VAL A 260 19.73 -8.87 9.50
C VAL A 260 18.71 -7.74 9.53
N PHE A 261 19.17 -6.50 9.72
CA PHE A 261 18.29 -5.33 9.67
C PHE A 261 17.62 -5.14 8.31
N PHE A 262 18.33 -5.42 7.22
CA PHE A 262 17.75 -5.43 5.87
C PHE A 262 16.61 -6.43 5.76
N ALA A 263 16.80 -7.68 6.23
CA ALA A 263 15.77 -8.72 6.18
C ALA A 263 14.54 -8.37 7.03
N LEU A 264 14.78 -7.91 8.25
CA LEU A 264 13.73 -7.48 9.18
C LEU A 264 12.98 -6.26 8.64
N GLY A 265 13.70 -5.31 8.04
CA GLY A 265 13.12 -4.13 7.39
C GLY A 265 12.27 -4.47 6.17
N LEU A 266 12.68 -5.45 5.36
CA LEU A 266 11.87 -6.00 4.26
C LEU A 266 10.57 -6.59 4.79
N GLU A 267 10.68 -7.53 5.73
CA GLU A 267 9.53 -8.23 6.32
C GLU A 267 8.54 -7.24 6.93
N PHE A 268 9.03 -6.33 7.77
CA PHE A 268 8.23 -5.27 8.37
C PHE A 268 7.48 -4.45 7.31
N SER A 269 8.15 -4.08 6.22
CA SER A 269 7.53 -3.27 5.17
C SER A 269 6.41 -4.00 4.43
N VAL A 270 6.60 -5.29 4.18
CA VAL A 270 5.62 -6.13 3.50
C VAL A 270 4.45 -6.46 4.41
N LEU A 271 4.69 -6.78 5.69
CA LEU A 271 3.64 -7.02 6.68
C LEU A 271 2.77 -5.79 6.91
N ILE A 272 3.37 -4.60 6.95
CA ILE A 272 2.59 -3.35 7.00
C ILE A 272 1.71 -3.24 5.76
N THR A 273 2.27 -3.44 4.57
CA THR A 273 1.50 -3.35 3.32
C THR A 273 0.32 -4.34 3.30
N TYR A 274 0.54 -5.55 3.80
CA TYR A 274 -0.52 -6.56 3.96
C TYR A 274 -1.58 -6.13 4.99
N ALA A 275 -1.17 -5.64 6.16
CA ALA A 275 -2.09 -5.13 7.16
C ALA A 275 -2.96 -3.99 6.60
N PHE A 276 -2.37 -3.07 5.83
CA PHE A 276 -3.11 -2.02 5.12
C PHE A 276 -4.13 -2.59 4.12
N THR A 277 -3.72 -3.61 3.37
CA THR A 277 -4.61 -4.26 2.37
C THR A 277 -5.80 -4.92 3.05
N VAL A 278 -5.58 -5.69 4.12
CA VAL A 278 -6.66 -6.35 4.87
C VAL A 278 -7.56 -5.32 5.58
N MET A 279 -6.96 -4.30 6.21
CA MET A 279 -7.71 -3.27 6.94
C MET A 279 -8.69 -2.49 6.06
N TYR A 280 -8.35 -2.31 4.77
CA TYR A 280 -9.18 -1.56 3.83
C TYR A 280 -9.97 -2.45 2.86
N SER A 281 -9.83 -3.78 2.94
CA SER A 281 -10.64 -4.69 2.16
C SER A 281 -12.12 -4.52 2.51
N ARG A 282 -13.00 -4.70 1.53
CA ARG A 282 -14.41 -4.89 1.82
C ARG A 282 -14.58 -6.20 2.57
N ASN A 283 -15.39 -6.21 3.62
CA ASN A 283 -15.72 -7.45 4.31
C ASN A 283 -16.63 -8.29 3.40
N ASP A 284 -16.37 -9.58 3.25
CA ASP A 284 -17.17 -10.47 2.39
C ASP A 284 -18.66 -10.53 2.78
N ASN A 285 -18.98 -10.15 4.02
CA ASN A 285 -20.34 -9.97 4.51
C ASN A 285 -21.12 -8.84 3.79
N GLU A 286 -20.42 -7.82 3.26
CA GLU A 286 -21.03 -6.73 2.47
C GLU A 286 -21.33 -7.17 1.03
N ASN A 287 -20.52 -8.09 0.48
CA ASN A 287 -20.78 -8.73 -0.81
C ASN A 287 -21.92 -9.76 -0.71
N ALA A 288 -22.02 -10.48 0.42
CA ALA A 288 -23.11 -11.43 0.67
C ALA A 288 -24.50 -10.77 0.78
N ALA A 289 -24.57 -9.47 1.11
CA ALA A 289 -25.82 -8.71 1.03
C ALA A 289 -26.28 -8.47 -0.42
N GLN A 290 -25.37 -8.52 -1.40
CA GLN A 290 -25.70 -8.46 -2.82
C GLN A 290 -26.13 -9.82 -3.39
N THR A 291 -25.76 -10.93 -2.73
CA THR A 291 -26.11 -12.31 -3.16
C THR A 291 -27.38 -12.85 -2.49
N LYS A 292 -27.92 -12.17 -1.47
CA LYS A 292 -29.11 -12.63 -0.70
C LYS A 292 -30.46 -12.47 -1.42
N SER A 293 -30.46 -12.06 -2.69
CA SER A 293 -31.65 -12.03 -3.55
C SER A 293 -31.86 -13.34 -4.34
N GLY A 294 -31.12 -14.41 -4.03
CA GLY A 294 -31.28 -15.74 -4.62
C GLY A 294 -31.18 -16.85 -3.58
N HIS A 295 -32.14 -17.77 -3.57
CA HIS A 295 -32.27 -18.89 -2.64
C HIS A 295 -31.04 -19.84 -2.57
N HIS A 296 -30.86 -20.40 -1.37
CA HIS A 296 -30.22 -21.68 -0.96
C HIS A 296 -28.86 -21.65 -0.24
N GLU A 297 -28.91 -22.32 0.93
CA GLU A 297 -27.91 -22.96 1.80
C GLU A 297 -26.44 -22.58 1.69
N ALA A 298 -25.89 -22.10 2.82
CA ALA A 298 -24.47 -21.91 3.03
C ALA A 298 -23.71 -23.26 3.11
N PRO A 299 -22.62 -23.45 2.36
CA PRO A 299 -21.64 -24.49 2.65
C PRO A 299 -20.55 -23.96 3.60
N PRO A 300 -19.83 -24.87 4.30
CA PRO A 300 -18.84 -24.51 5.31
C PRO A 300 -17.57 -23.93 4.68
N LEU A 301 -16.92 -23.05 5.47
CA LEU A 301 -15.69 -22.26 5.29
C LEU A 301 -14.40 -23.00 4.84
N LEU A 302 -14.49 -24.23 4.33
CA LEU A 302 -13.34 -25.04 3.88
C LEU A 302 -13.34 -25.34 2.37
N ALA A 303 -14.30 -24.82 1.61
CA ALA A 303 -14.38 -25.01 0.16
C ALA A 303 -13.72 -23.88 -0.66
N GLU A 304 -13.30 -22.77 -0.03
CA GLU A 304 -12.71 -21.61 -0.72
C GLU A 304 -11.24 -21.77 -1.13
N GLU A 305 -10.58 -22.86 -0.74
CA GLU A 305 -9.18 -23.13 -1.10
C GLU A 305 -9.03 -23.84 -2.46
N PHE A 306 -10.13 -24.16 -3.14
CA PHE A 306 -10.12 -24.63 -4.52
C PHE A 306 -10.62 -23.54 -5.47
N GLY A 307 -9.75 -23.20 -6.42
CA GLY A 307 -9.91 -22.07 -7.32
C GLY A 307 -11.27 -21.95 -8.01
N ASN A 308 -11.68 -20.69 -8.18
CA ASN A 308 -12.64 -20.17 -9.14
C ASN A 308 -13.80 -21.13 -9.47
N ASN A 309 -14.92 -20.99 -8.76
CA ASN A 309 -16.14 -21.80 -8.90
C ASN A 309 -16.60 -22.02 -10.36
N ARG A 310 -16.28 -21.10 -11.29
CA ARG A 310 -16.54 -21.29 -12.74
C ARG A 310 -15.72 -22.39 -13.40
N GLU A 311 -14.47 -22.58 -12.99
CA GLU A 311 -13.62 -23.66 -13.52
C GLU A 311 -14.07 -25.02 -12.98
N VAL A 312 -14.43 -25.10 -11.70
CA VAL A 312 -15.00 -26.32 -11.10
C VAL A 312 -16.36 -26.65 -11.74
N GLU A 313 -17.22 -25.65 -11.97
CA GLU A 313 -18.50 -25.84 -12.65
C GLU A 313 -18.32 -26.28 -14.12
N ASN A 314 -17.34 -25.69 -14.84
CA ASN A 314 -17.01 -26.09 -16.20
C ASN A 314 -16.42 -27.51 -16.27
N LEU A 315 -15.59 -27.89 -15.30
CA LEU A 315 -15.04 -29.24 -15.17
C LEU A 315 -16.13 -30.26 -14.84
N LEU A 316 -17.05 -29.93 -13.93
CA LEU A 316 -18.20 -30.78 -13.60
C LEU A 316 -19.16 -30.93 -14.78
N ARG A 317 -19.45 -29.85 -15.51
CA ARG A 317 -20.22 -29.91 -16.76
C ARG A 317 -19.54 -30.80 -17.79
N ALA A 318 -18.23 -30.61 -18.02
CA ALA A 318 -17.46 -31.42 -18.94
C ALA A 318 -17.52 -32.92 -18.58
N PHE A 319 -17.41 -33.25 -17.29
CA PHE A 319 -17.49 -34.61 -16.79
C PHE A 319 -18.88 -35.24 -16.98
N LEU A 320 -19.94 -34.48 -16.72
CA LEU A 320 -21.33 -34.93 -16.93
C LEU A 320 -21.68 -35.12 -18.41
N THR A 321 -21.19 -34.24 -19.30
CA THR A 321 -21.35 -34.44 -20.76
C THR A 321 -20.53 -35.60 -21.32
N SER A 322 -19.36 -35.89 -20.73
CA SER A 322 -18.51 -37.04 -21.13
C SER A 322 -19.21 -38.37 -20.83
N ASN A 323 -19.86 -38.47 -19.66
CA ASN A 323 -20.53 -39.71 -19.24
C ASN A 323 -21.86 -39.98 -19.99
N ARG A 324 -22.41 -38.95 -20.66
CA ARG A 324 -23.64 -39.09 -21.47
C ARG A 324 -23.39 -39.64 -22.88
N LYS A 325 -22.13 -39.78 -23.29
CA LYS A 325 -21.73 -40.30 -24.62
C LYS A 325 -21.34 -41.78 -24.64
N LYS A 326 -21.53 -42.49 -23.52
CA LYS A 326 -21.12 -43.90 -23.37
C LYS A 326 -22.25 -44.89 -23.07
N ASN A 327 -23.50 -44.49 -23.29
CA ASN A 327 -24.64 -45.42 -23.37
C ASN A 327 -25.27 -45.36 -24.76
#